data_AF-A0A8J3SSI9-F1
#
_entry.id   AF-A0A8J3SSI9-F1
#
_cell.length_a   1.000
_cell.length_b   1.000
_cell.length_c   1.000
_cell.angle_alpha   90.00
_cell.angle_beta   90.00
_cell.angle_gamma   90.00
#
_symmetry.space_group_name_H-M   'P 1'
#
loop_
_entity.id
_entity.type
_entity.pdbx_description
1 polymer ?
#
loop_
_entity_poly.entity_id
_entity_poly.type
_entity_poly.pdbx_seq_one_letter_code
_entity_poly.pdbx_strand_id
1 'polypeptide(L)'
;MTIEETADILALCAGYDSRRVGEADILAWHRAIGDLLFEQAREAVFEHYTNSRERIMPADVRTRVKIMRARQIERAPIPAPSGDDPVRYRKELLTRIQAIADGKQVGLAITRGGNSRPAPAFLDARGDRNPARLDALQVRCPWEPCHAAVGRHCVNPDGGPLRSSPAHPGRIQAAKQQRGAA
;
A
#
# COMPACT_ATOMS: atom_id res chain seq x y z
N MET A 1 15.98 0.75 -4.01
CA MET A 1 15.92 -0.66 -4.43
C MET A 1 17.17 -1.39 -3.96
N THR A 2 17.14 -2.71 -3.83
CA THR A 2 18.32 -3.53 -3.48
C THR A 2 19.24 -3.74 -4.68
N ILE A 3 20.39 -4.39 -4.47
CA ILE A 3 21.31 -4.75 -5.55
C ILE A 3 20.66 -5.80 -6.47
N GLU A 4 19.95 -6.77 -5.90
CA GLU A 4 19.22 -7.82 -6.62
C GLU A 4 18.11 -7.20 -7.48
N GLU A 5 17.32 -6.29 -6.90
CA GLU A 5 16.31 -5.53 -7.65
C GLU A 5 16.93 -4.71 -8.80
N THR A 6 18.17 -4.24 -8.64
CA THR A 6 18.88 -3.53 -9.72
C THR A 6 19.33 -4.50 -10.82
N ALA A 7 19.77 -5.70 -10.46
CA ALA A 7 20.08 -6.76 -11.41
C ALA A 7 18.82 -7.14 -12.23
N ASP A 8 17.65 -7.21 -11.59
CA ASP A 8 16.37 -7.46 -12.26
C ASP A 8 16.02 -6.35 -13.27
N ILE A 9 16.25 -5.09 -12.93
CA ILE A 9 16.08 -3.96 -13.87
C ILE A 9 17.00 -4.11 -15.09
N LEU A 10 18.26 -4.49 -14.88
CA LEU A 10 19.21 -4.69 -15.97
C LEU A 10 18.87 -5.92 -16.83
N ALA A 11 18.39 -7.00 -16.21
CA ALA A 11 17.89 -8.17 -16.91
C ALA A 11 16.67 -7.82 -17.79
N LEU A 12 15.75 -6.99 -17.27
CA LEU A 12 14.64 -6.46 -18.05
C LEU A 12 15.12 -5.64 -19.25
N CYS A 13 16.11 -4.75 -19.07
CA CYS A 13 16.69 -3.98 -20.16
C CYS A 13 17.32 -4.90 -21.23
N ALA A 14 18.05 -5.93 -20.80
CA ALA A 14 18.66 -6.92 -21.70
C ALA A 14 17.62 -7.70 -22.52
N GLY A 15 16.42 -7.92 -21.98
CA GLY A 15 15.30 -8.48 -22.75
C GLY A 15 14.89 -7.63 -23.96
N TYR A 16 15.10 -6.31 -23.92
CA TYR A 16 14.76 -5.40 -25.03
C TYR A 16 15.94 -5.12 -25.97
N ASP A 17 17.13 -4.88 -25.41
CA ASP A 17 18.29 -4.38 -26.17
C ASP A 17 19.44 -5.37 -26.30
N SER A 18 19.27 -6.60 -25.78
CA SER A 18 20.27 -7.66 -25.83
C SER A 18 21.63 -7.28 -25.24
N ARG A 19 21.69 -6.35 -24.28
CA ARG A 19 22.94 -6.05 -23.54
C ARG A 19 23.42 -7.27 -22.77
N ARG A 20 24.75 -7.44 -22.71
CA ARG A 20 25.38 -8.35 -21.76
C ARG A 20 25.53 -7.62 -20.43
N VAL A 21 25.04 -8.21 -19.36
CA VAL A 21 25.08 -7.64 -18.01
C VAL A 21 26.09 -8.41 -17.18
N GLY A 22 27.10 -7.71 -16.66
CA GLY A 22 28.04 -8.23 -15.69
C GLY A 22 27.86 -7.61 -14.30
N GLU A 23 28.57 -8.15 -13.32
CA GLU A 23 28.54 -7.68 -11.92
C GLU A 23 28.92 -6.19 -11.81
N ALA A 24 29.92 -5.74 -12.56
CA ALA A 24 30.33 -4.34 -12.61
C ALA A 24 29.21 -3.41 -13.12
N ASP A 25 28.40 -3.87 -14.09
CA ASP A 25 27.27 -3.08 -14.61
C ASP A 25 26.18 -2.94 -13.54
N ILE A 26 25.92 -4.01 -12.79
CA ILE A 26 24.94 -4.02 -11.69
C ILE A 26 25.34 -3.02 -10.61
N LEU A 27 26.60 -3.05 -10.16
CA LEU A 27 27.10 -2.12 -9.15
C LEU A 27 27.06 -0.67 -9.64
N ALA A 28 27.43 -0.42 -10.89
CA ALA A 28 27.39 0.92 -11.49
C ALA A 28 25.95 1.45 -11.59
N TRP A 29 25.01 0.62 -12.05
CA TRP A 29 23.59 0.97 -12.09
C TRP A 29 23.02 1.17 -10.70
N HIS A 30 23.35 0.30 -9.75
CA HIS A 30 22.85 0.39 -8.38
C HIS A 30 23.31 1.69 -7.73
N ARG A 31 24.55 2.12 -8.00
CA ARG A 31 25.02 3.41 -7.53
C ARG A 31 24.23 4.59 -8.13
N ALA A 32 23.73 4.45 -9.35
CA ALA A 32 23.03 5.51 -10.08
C ALA A 32 21.52 5.59 -9.80
N ILE A 33 20.86 4.45 -9.55
CA ILE A 33 19.39 4.36 -9.39
C ILE A 33 18.94 3.62 -8.12
N GLY A 34 19.87 3.18 -7.27
CA GLY A 34 19.58 2.42 -6.05
C GLY A 34 18.71 3.16 -5.04
N ASP A 35 18.68 4.49 -5.08
CA ASP A 35 17.79 5.35 -4.28
C ASP A 35 16.33 5.33 -4.74
N LEU A 36 16.04 4.87 -5.95
CA LEU A 36 14.69 4.81 -6.49
C LEU A 36 13.92 3.60 -5.96
N LEU A 37 12.59 3.70 -5.99
CA LEU A 37 11.72 2.55 -5.77
C LEU A 37 11.78 1.60 -6.97
N PHE A 38 11.90 0.30 -6.72
CA PHE A 38 11.99 -0.73 -7.76
C PHE A 38 10.86 -0.61 -8.79
N GLU A 39 9.61 -0.50 -8.33
CA GLU A 39 8.44 -0.37 -9.21
C GLU A 39 8.48 0.87 -10.12
N GLN A 40 9.01 1.99 -9.61
CA GLN A 40 9.14 3.22 -10.42
C GLN A 40 10.21 3.05 -11.50
N ALA A 41 11.34 2.42 -11.16
CA ALA A 41 12.39 2.14 -12.14
C ALA A 41 11.93 1.13 -13.18
N ARG A 42 11.20 0.09 -12.77
CA ARG A 42 10.63 -0.93 -13.66
C ARG A 42 9.64 -0.31 -14.66
N GLU A 43 8.72 0.51 -14.18
CA GLU A 43 7.77 1.23 -15.04
C GLU A 43 8.47 2.20 -15.99
N ALA A 44 9.51 2.90 -15.53
CA ALA A 44 10.30 3.79 -16.39
C ALA A 44 10.98 3.04 -17.56
N VAL A 45 11.42 1.80 -17.35
CA VAL A 45 11.97 0.94 -18.41
C VAL A 45 10.87 0.54 -19.41
N PHE A 46 9.69 0.15 -18.93
CA PHE A 46 8.56 -0.18 -19.82
C PHE A 46 8.09 1.03 -20.64
N GLU A 47 7.90 2.19 -20.00
CA GLU A 47 7.52 3.42 -20.70
C GLU A 47 8.58 3.81 -21.74
N HIS A 48 9.87 3.59 -21.46
CA HIS A 48 10.93 3.82 -22.45
C HIS A 48 10.75 2.92 -23.67
N TYR A 49 10.78 1.61 -23.49
CA TYR A 49 10.78 0.68 -24.63
C TYR A 49 9.43 0.58 -25.36
N THR A 50 8.35 1.11 -24.76
CA THR A 50 7.08 1.31 -25.46
C THR A 50 7.13 2.48 -26.45
N ASN A 51 7.92 3.53 -26.16
CA ASN A 51 7.91 4.79 -26.90
C ASN A 51 9.23 5.11 -27.61
N SER A 52 10.26 4.29 -27.42
CA SER A 52 11.62 4.51 -27.90
C SER A 52 12.23 3.18 -28.33
N ARG A 53 13.06 3.25 -29.39
CA ARG A 53 13.92 2.14 -29.83
C ARG A 53 15.36 2.26 -29.33
N GLU A 54 15.70 3.41 -28.74
CA GLU A 54 17.03 3.65 -28.22
C GLU A 54 17.32 2.79 -27.00
N ARG A 55 18.60 2.57 -26.73
CA ARG A 55 19.04 1.87 -25.54
C ARG A 55 18.88 2.76 -24.31
N ILE A 56 18.18 2.27 -23.28
CA ILE A 56 17.97 3.04 -22.04
C ILE A 56 19.22 3.08 -21.15
N MET A 57 19.53 4.25 -20.59
CA MET A 57 20.63 4.48 -19.64
C MET A 57 20.09 4.87 -18.25
N PRO A 58 20.91 4.80 -17.18
CA PRO A 58 20.46 5.16 -15.82
C PRO A 58 19.87 6.57 -15.71
N ALA A 59 20.42 7.53 -16.45
CA ALA A 59 19.94 8.91 -16.48
C ALA A 59 18.51 9.02 -17.04
N ASP A 60 18.15 8.17 -18.02
CA ASP A 60 16.81 8.13 -18.59
C ASP A 60 15.80 7.60 -17.57
N VAL A 61 16.18 6.57 -16.81
CA VAL A 61 15.36 6.03 -15.72
C VAL A 61 15.08 7.12 -14.69
N ARG A 62 16.11 7.85 -14.23
CA ARG A 62 15.92 8.96 -13.28
C ARG A 62 14.99 10.05 -13.83
N THR A 63 15.19 10.42 -15.10
CA THR A 63 14.39 11.45 -15.77
C THR A 63 12.92 11.05 -15.83
N ARG A 64 12.64 9.81 -16.20
CA ARG A 64 11.28 9.27 -16.29
C ARG A 64 10.63 9.15 -14.92
N VAL A 65 11.33 8.64 -13.91
CA VAL A 65 10.82 8.60 -12.53
C VAL A 65 10.51 10.00 -12.00
N LYS A 66 11.35 11.00 -12.30
CA LYS A 66 11.06 12.39 -11.96
C LYS A 66 9.76 12.89 -12.61
N ILE A 67 9.55 12.58 -13.88
CA ILE A 67 8.30 12.92 -14.60
C ILE A 67 7.10 12.20 -13.98
N MET A 68 7.22 10.90 -13.67
CA MET A 68 6.16 10.11 -13.03
C MET A 68 5.77 10.72 -11.68
N ARG A 69 6.76 11.07 -10.85
CA ARG A 69 6.53 11.71 -9.54
C ARG A 69 5.83 13.06 -9.68
N ALA A 70 6.26 13.89 -10.63
CA ALA A 70 5.62 15.17 -10.90
C ALA A 70 4.15 14.99 -11.33
N ARG A 71 3.88 14.07 -12.26
CA ARG A 71 2.51 13.72 -12.70
C ARG A 71 1.63 13.23 -11.54
N GLN A 72 2.20 12.46 -10.61
CA GLN A 72 1.47 11.98 -9.43
C GLN A 72 1.12 13.12 -8.47
N ILE A 73 2.07 14.01 -8.19
CA ILE A 73 1.85 15.19 -7.33
C ILE A 73 0.79 16.11 -7.96
N GLU A 74 0.89 16.38 -9.25
CA GLU A 74 -0.05 17.25 -9.98
C GLU A 74 -1.50 16.72 -9.94
N ARG A 75 -1.68 15.39 -10.03
CA ARG A 75 -2.99 14.74 -10.00
C ARG A 75 -3.57 14.60 -8.59
N ALA A 76 -2.76 14.76 -7.56
CA ALA A 76 -3.19 14.55 -6.18
C ALA A 76 -3.97 15.78 -5.67
N PRO A 77 -5.08 15.57 -4.94
CA PRO A 77 -5.78 16.68 -4.30
C PRO A 77 -4.87 17.37 -3.27
N ILE A 78 -4.87 18.71 -3.29
CA ILE A 78 -4.12 19.51 -2.32
C ILE A 78 -4.72 19.25 -0.92
N PRO A 79 -3.91 18.81 0.06
CA PRO A 79 -4.43 18.51 1.39
C PRO A 79 -4.80 19.80 2.12
N ALA A 80 -5.96 19.77 2.79
CA ALA A 80 -6.37 20.84 3.69
C ALA A 80 -5.38 21.00 4.85
N PRO A 81 -5.19 22.24 5.37
CA PRO A 81 -4.31 22.50 6.48
C PRO A 81 -4.75 21.80 7.77
N SER A 82 -3.76 21.29 8.52
CA SER A 82 -3.95 20.61 9.79
C SER A 82 -3.88 21.60 10.95
N GLY A 83 -4.94 22.39 11.16
CA GLY A 83 -5.02 23.38 12.25
C GLY A 83 -4.02 24.54 12.13
N ASP A 84 -3.81 25.26 13.24
CA ASP A 84 -3.12 26.57 13.28
C ASP A 84 -1.62 26.50 13.63
N ASP A 85 -0.97 25.33 13.56
CA ASP A 85 0.49 25.20 13.78
C ASP A 85 1.23 25.10 12.43
N PRO A 86 1.93 26.17 11.98
CA PRO A 86 2.59 26.18 10.68
C PRO A 86 3.75 25.18 10.55
N VAL A 87 4.47 24.90 11.64
CA VAL A 87 5.62 23.98 11.63
C VAL A 87 5.14 22.55 11.49
N ARG A 88 4.11 22.19 12.25
CA ARG A 88 3.46 20.88 12.16
C ARG A 88 2.83 20.68 10.79
N TYR A 89 2.07 21.66 10.30
CA TYR A 89 1.46 21.59 8.98
C TYR A 89 2.48 21.37 7.87
N ARG A 90 3.61 22.11 7.89
CA ARG A 90 4.68 21.94 6.90
C ARG A 90 5.25 20.52 6.91
N LYS A 91 5.51 19.94 8.10
CA LYS A 91 6.03 18.57 8.22
C LYS A 91 5.04 17.53 7.69
N GLU A 92 3.76 17.68 8.04
CA GLU A 92 2.69 16.80 7.57
C GLU A 92 2.50 16.90 6.05
N LEU A 93 2.54 18.11 5.49
CA LEU A 93 2.45 18.36 4.05
C LEU A 93 3.59 17.68 3.29
N LEU A 94 4.84 17.86 3.73
CA LEU A 94 6.01 17.24 3.09
C LEU A 94 5.94 15.71 3.14
N THR A 95 5.50 15.16 4.27
CA THR A 95 5.32 13.70 4.43
C THR A 95 4.27 13.17 3.47
N ARG A 96 3.16 13.90 3.28
CA ARG A 96 2.10 13.54 2.33
C ARG A 96 2.56 13.67 0.88
N ILE A 97 3.25 14.74 0.50
CA ILE A 97 3.82 14.92 -0.85
C ILE A 97 4.76 13.76 -1.17
N GLN A 98 5.62 13.36 -0.22
CA GLN A 98 6.50 12.22 -0.41
C GLN A 98 5.72 10.92 -0.61
N ALA A 99 4.68 10.68 0.20
CA ALA A 99 3.81 9.51 0.02
C ALA A 99 3.10 9.49 -1.34
N ILE A 100 2.67 10.66 -1.85
CA ILE A 100 2.09 10.80 -3.19
C ILE A 100 3.12 10.45 -4.26
N ALA A 101 4.31 11.05 -4.17
CA ALA A 101 5.41 10.84 -5.11
C ALA A 101 5.91 9.38 -5.11
N ASP A 102 5.79 8.68 -3.98
CA ASP A 102 6.13 7.26 -3.88
C ASP A 102 4.99 6.34 -4.37
N GLY A 103 3.88 6.89 -4.87
CA GLY A 103 2.72 6.14 -5.31
C GLY A 103 1.93 5.47 -4.17
N LYS A 104 2.16 5.86 -2.91
CA LYS A 104 1.53 5.28 -1.71
C LYS A 104 0.17 5.91 -1.39
N GLN A 105 -0.43 6.66 -2.31
CA GLN A 105 -1.77 7.18 -2.13
C GLN A 105 -2.81 6.08 -2.34
N VAL A 106 -3.82 6.05 -1.45
CA VAL A 106 -5.09 5.41 -1.75
C VAL A 106 -5.72 6.27 -2.85
N GLY A 107 -5.48 5.91 -4.11
CA GLY A 107 -6.31 6.41 -5.19
C GLY A 107 -7.76 6.22 -4.74
N LEU A 108 -8.62 7.22 -4.98
CA LEU A 108 -10.05 7.01 -4.95
C LEU A 108 -10.34 5.87 -5.94
N ALA A 109 -10.24 4.62 -5.48
CA ALA A 109 -10.51 3.41 -6.22
C ALA A 109 -12.03 3.26 -6.33
N ILE A 110 -12.66 4.27 -6.93
CA ILE A 110 -14.05 4.28 -7.33
C ILE A 110 -14.14 4.32 -8.86
N THR A 111 -13.04 4.55 -9.59
CA THR A 111 -13.08 4.56 -11.06
C THR A 111 -12.61 3.24 -11.67
N ARG A 112 -13.63 2.44 -12.03
CA ARG A 112 -13.69 1.30 -12.96
C ARG A 112 -13.30 -0.09 -12.42
N GLY A 113 -14.30 -0.97 -12.39
CA GLY A 113 -14.15 -2.41 -12.21
C GLY A 113 -14.70 -2.89 -10.87
N GLY A 114 -16.03 -2.91 -10.73
CA GLY A 114 -16.66 -3.67 -9.65
C GLY A 114 -16.28 -5.14 -9.83
N ASN A 115 -15.38 -5.64 -8.96
CA ASN A 115 -15.17 -7.03 -8.53
C ASN A 115 -13.70 -7.39 -8.20
N SER A 116 -12.74 -6.45 -8.27
CA SER A 116 -11.39 -6.72 -7.76
C SER A 116 -11.41 -6.81 -6.23
N ARG A 117 -11.18 -8.01 -5.67
CA ARG A 117 -11.06 -8.21 -4.23
C ARG A 117 -9.81 -7.47 -3.74
N PRO A 118 -9.91 -6.56 -2.75
CA PRO A 118 -8.74 -5.85 -2.24
C PRO A 118 -7.70 -6.82 -1.68
N ALA A 119 -6.43 -6.45 -1.76
CA ALA A 119 -5.33 -7.24 -1.19
C ALA A 119 -5.55 -7.50 0.32
N PRO A 120 -5.15 -8.66 0.88
CA PRO A 120 -5.32 -8.96 2.30
C PRO A 120 -4.69 -7.90 3.23
N ALA A 121 -3.48 -7.43 2.89
CA ALA A 121 -2.83 -6.34 3.62
C ALA A 121 -3.66 -5.04 3.64
N PHE A 122 -4.48 -4.80 2.62
CA PHE A 122 -5.41 -3.66 2.56
C PHE A 122 -6.63 -3.87 3.45
N LEU A 123 -7.12 -5.10 3.58
CA LEU A 123 -8.21 -5.43 4.51
C LEU A 123 -7.74 -5.32 5.97
N ASP A 124 -6.52 -5.76 6.26
CA ASP A 124 -5.92 -5.71 7.59
C ASP A 124 -5.64 -4.27 8.05
N ALA A 125 -5.12 -3.42 7.17
CA ALA A 125 -4.85 -2.01 7.48
C ALA A 125 -6.12 -1.15 7.60
N ARG A 126 -7.21 -1.52 6.91
CA ARG A 126 -8.46 -0.76 6.91
C ARG A 126 -9.30 -1.00 8.16
N GLY A 127 -9.05 -2.11 8.87
CA GLY A 127 -9.85 -2.55 10.01
C GLY A 127 -11.30 -2.86 9.64
N ASP A 128 -12.06 -3.40 10.60
CA ASP A 128 -13.49 -3.59 10.40
C ASP A 128 -14.23 -2.24 10.49
N ARG A 129 -15.11 -1.94 9.53
CA ARG A 129 -15.89 -0.70 9.52
C ARG A 129 -17.26 -0.83 10.18
N ASN A 130 -17.65 -2.04 10.57
CA ASN A 130 -18.90 -2.27 11.27
C ASN A 130 -18.73 -1.90 12.75
N PRO A 131 -19.37 -0.83 13.24
CA PRO A 131 -19.23 -0.39 14.62
C PRO A 131 -19.60 -1.49 15.61
N ALA A 132 -20.66 -2.27 15.33
CA ALA A 132 -21.07 -3.37 16.18
C ALA A 132 -20.03 -4.50 16.26
N ARG A 133 -19.20 -4.68 15.21
CA ARG A 133 -18.11 -5.65 15.24
C ARG A 133 -16.92 -5.12 16.04
N LEU A 134 -16.53 -3.86 15.83
CA LEU A 134 -15.46 -3.21 16.59
C LEU A 134 -15.76 -3.22 18.09
N ASP A 135 -17.00 -2.93 18.47
CA ASP A 135 -17.46 -2.95 19.85
C ASP A 135 -17.36 -4.36 20.45
N ALA A 136 -17.84 -5.36 19.70
CA ALA A 136 -17.79 -6.75 20.13
C ALA A 136 -16.34 -7.24 20.35
N LEU A 137 -15.38 -6.77 19.55
CA LEU A 137 -13.97 -7.18 19.68
C LEU A 137 -13.30 -6.71 20.99
N GLN A 138 -13.86 -5.72 21.68
CA GLN A 138 -13.36 -5.23 22.98
C GLN A 138 -13.65 -6.19 24.14
N VAL A 139 -14.58 -7.13 23.97
CA VAL A 139 -14.97 -8.12 24.99
C VAL A 139 -14.53 -9.52 24.54
N ARG A 140 -14.15 -10.40 25.48
CA ARG A 140 -13.97 -11.83 25.18
C ARG A 140 -15.33 -12.45 24.80
N CYS A 141 -15.37 -13.32 23.80
CA CYS A 141 -16.61 -14.00 23.44
C CYS A 141 -17.09 -14.90 24.62
N PRO A 142 -18.31 -14.66 25.15
CA PRO A 142 -18.85 -15.49 26.24
C PRO A 142 -19.50 -16.77 25.72
N TRP A 143 -19.62 -16.94 24.40
CA TRP A 143 -20.20 -18.14 23.81
C TRP A 143 -19.21 -19.30 23.89
N GLU A 144 -19.64 -20.35 24.60
CA GLU A 144 -18.84 -21.51 25.03
C GLU A 144 -18.07 -22.21 23.88
N PRO A 145 -18.66 -22.42 22.68
CA PRO A 145 -17.94 -23.04 21.57
C PRO A 145 -16.91 -22.15 20.87
N CYS A 146 -16.86 -20.84 21.14
CA CYS A 146 -15.96 -19.92 20.43
C CYS A 146 -14.88 -19.32 21.32
N HIS A 147 -15.23 -18.79 22.50
CA HIS A 147 -14.31 -18.15 23.45
C HIS A 147 -13.23 -17.20 22.87
N ALA A 148 -13.47 -16.63 21.68
CA ALA A 148 -12.51 -15.79 20.98
C ALA A 148 -12.04 -14.63 21.88
N ALA A 149 -10.71 -14.45 21.95
CA ALA A 149 -10.07 -13.43 22.75
C ALA A 149 -10.42 -11.99 22.27
N VAL A 150 -10.12 -11.01 23.12
CA VAL A 150 -10.20 -9.59 22.75
C VAL A 150 -9.34 -9.34 21.51
N GLY A 151 -9.87 -8.58 20.55
CA GLY A 151 -9.24 -8.33 19.25
C GLY A 151 -9.32 -9.48 18.24
N ARG A 152 -9.77 -10.69 18.61
CA ARG A 152 -9.96 -11.82 17.70
C ARG A 152 -11.42 -11.93 17.24
N HIS A 153 -11.62 -12.15 15.95
CA HIS A 153 -12.94 -12.39 15.36
C HIS A 153 -13.57 -13.68 15.89
N CYS A 154 -14.90 -13.68 16.00
CA CYS A 154 -15.64 -14.91 16.29
C CYS A 154 -15.61 -15.85 15.06
N VAL A 155 -15.73 -17.15 15.32
CA VAL A 155 -15.79 -18.21 14.31
C VAL A 155 -16.98 -19.14 14.56
N ASN A 156 -17.52 -19.73 13.51
CA ASN A 156 -18.54 -20.78 13.58
C ASN A 156 -17.96 -22.06 14.23
N PRO A 157 -18.80 -23.05 14.61
CA PRO A 157 -18.33 -24.35 15.12
C PRO A 157 -17.28 -25.04 14.23
N ASP A 158 -17.38 -24.87 12.91
CA ASP A 158 -16.43 -25.44 11.94
C ASP A 158 -15.12 -24.63 11.81
N GLY A 159 -14.88 -23.64 12.68
CA GLY A 159 -13.71 -22.76 12.66
C GLY A 159 -13.73 -21.69 11.56
N GLY A 160 -14.75 -21.65 10.71
CA GLY A 160 -14.93 -20.66 9.65
C GLY A 160 -15.43 -19.30 10.16
N PRO A 161 -15.30 -18.22 9.37
CA PRO A 161 -15.77 -16.89 9.75
C PRO A 161 -17.31 -16.80 9.79
N LEU A 162 -17.86 -16.03 10.73
CA LEU A 162 -19.30 -15.72 10.74
C LEU A 162 -19.67 -14.86 9.52
N ARG A 163 -20.66 -15.32 8.75
CA ARG A 163 -21.16 -14.61 7.55
C ARG A 163 -22.43 -13.81 7.80
N SER A 164 -23.24 -14.23 8.78
CA SER A 164 -24.58 -13.67 9.04
C SER A 164 -24.61 -12.60 10.13
N SER A 165 -23.56 -12.48 10.95
CA SER A 165 -23.54 -11.58 12.10
C SER A 165 -22.13 -11.01 12.33
N PRO A 166 -22.01 -9.78 12.88
CA PRO A 166 -20.72 -9.21 13.23
C PRO A 166 -19.95 -10.00 14.29
N ALA A 167 -20.65 -10.56 15.28
CA ALA A 167 -20.12 -11.49 16.28
C ALA A 167 -21.26 -12.37 16.82
N HIS A 168 -20.97 -13.33 17.69
CA HIS A 168 -22.03 -14.06 18.37
C HIS A 168 -22.90 -13.12 19.21
N PRO A 169 -24.23 -13.34 19.29
CA PRO A 169 -25.16 -12.46 20.00
C PRO A 169 -24.73 -12.13 21.43
N GLY A 170 -24.24 -13.13 22.17
CA GLY A 170 -23.75 -12.92 23.54
C GLY A 170 -22.56 -11.96 23.64
N ARG A 171 -21.67 -11.93 22.63
CA ARG A 171 -20.54 -10.99 22.60
C ARG A 171 -21.00 -9.57 22.27
N ILE A 172 -22.00 -9.43 21.39
CA ILE A 172 -22.60 -8.13 21.04
C ILE A 172 -23.31 -7.53 22.26
N GLN A 173 -24.06 -8.35 23.00
CA GLN A 173 -24.77 -7.90 24.19
C GLN A 173 -23.80 -7.50 25.31
N ALA A 174 -22.75 -8.28 25.54
CA ALA A 174 -21.72 -7.95 26.53
C ALA A 174 -20.98 -6.63 26.18
N ALA A 175 -20.68 -6.41 24.90
CA ALA A 175 -20.07 -5.14 24.45
C ALA A 175 -21.00 -3.93 24.63
N LYS A 176 -22.31 -4.10 24.38
CA LYS A 176 -23.30 -3.04 24.66
C LYS A 176 -23.38 -2.72 26.16
N GLN A 177 -23.35 -3.74 27.02
CA GLN A 177 -23.35 -3.57 28.47
C GLN A 177 -22.08 -2.85 28.97
N GLN A 178 -20.90 -3.21 28.44
CA GLN A 178 -19.66 -2.53 28.79
C GLN A 178 -19.64 -1.05 28.37
N ARG A 179 -20.26 -0.71 27.24
CA ARG A 179 -20.41 0.68 26.78
C ARG A 179 -21.40 1.51 27.59
N GLY A 180 -22.47 0.91 28.10
CA GLY A 180 -23.45 1.61 28.93
C GLY A 180 -23.01 1.81 30.39
N ALA A 181 -21.95 1.12 30.82
CA ALA A 181 -21.38 1.20 32.16
C ALA A 181 -20.15 2.14 32.26
N ALA A 182 -19.73 2.74 31.14
CA ALA A 182 -18.60 3.66 31.03
C ALA A 182 -19.10 5.07 30.70
#